data_AF-A0A9W8CNZ4-F1
#
_entry.id   AF-A0A9W8CNZ4-F1
#
_cell.length_a   1.000
_cell.length_b   1.000
_cell.length_c   1.000
_cell.angle_alpha   90.00
_cell.angle_beta   90.00
_cell.angle_gamma   90.00
#
_symmetry.space_group_name_H-M   'P 1'
#
loop_
_entity.id
_entity.type
_entity.pdbx_description
1 polymer ?
#
loop_
_entity_poly.entity_id
_entity_poly.type
_entity_poly.pdbx_seq_one_letter_code
_entity_poly.pdbx_strand_id
1 'polypeptide(L)'
;TSRSGYLQRCLIKHLEGIQVHYDYTVRDADGSVIQFQYGEDALDVLKCQHLTQFDFAAANYRALRDKLNPASAAGALDDRLARKYTKKLVALAASGDADALEDEPICSRLNPSRHLGAVSDRFCLKLEQYLEANPSLLLREKAKKGEKAEKRSKAKSLFGRPDRMVASVSDMGALAAAASPECSARNFRTLQYLNYIRSLIDPGESVGLIAAQGIGEPSTQMTLNTFHLAGFGAKNVTLGIPRLREIVMVASDKIAAPIMDIPAAEGVTKEQAETIAGSLSRLTLGDVIDYVEVKERLTAKKSSDDHHRYRQFTVRLQLFPSREYEEEYGVTSDDVEFAIESQFVRTLEALIAKDLKRTNRSARMGDMVVDEDDGDDVEDSREPDAPAATAAADESDIESDLDDDDANGDGDADDARAAARRSERKSYDEPDEDDQR
;
A
#
# COMPACT_ATOMS: atom_id res chain seq x y z
N THR A 1 -18.06 11.83 -7.67
CA THR A 1 -18.78 12.19 -6.43
C THR A 1 -19.48 10.98 -5.80
N SER A 2 -20.22 10.15 -6.54
CA SER A 2 -20.84 8.91 -6.01
C SER A 2 -19.81 7.88 -5.51
N ARG A 3 -18.70 7.72 -6.24
CA ARG A 3 -17.65 6.72 -5.97
C ARG A 3 -16.94 6.91 -4.60
N SER A 4 -16.65 8.15 -4.19
CA SER A 4 -16.01 8.44 -2.89
C SER A 4 -16.97 8.34 -1.71
N GLY A 5 -18.24 8.72 -1.90
CA GLY A 5 -19.25 8.69 -0.83
C GLY A 5 -19.58 7.28 -0.34
N TYR A 6 -19.65 6.31 -1.26
CA TYR A 6 -19.87 4.92 -0.88
C TYR A 6 -18.69 4.34 -0.08
N LEU A 7 -17.46 4.58 -0.54
CA LEU A 7 -16.23 4.21 0.17
C LEU A 7 -16.21 4.79 1.60
N GLN A 8 -16.50 6.08 1.74
CA GLN A 8 -16.55 6.73 3.05
C GLN A 8 -17.61 6.12 3.96
N ARG A 9 -18.80 5.80 3.44
CA ARG A 9 -19.86 5.15 4.22
C ARG A 9 -19.44 3.77 4.70
N CYS A 10 -18.80 2.97 3.85
CA CYS A 10 -18.26 1.66 4.22
C CYS A 10 -17.24 1.80 5.35
N LEU A 11 -16.30 2.73 5.24
CA LEU A 11 -15.30 2.98 6.29
C LEU A 11 -15.95 3.42 7.61
N ILE A 12 -16.86 4.39 7.57
CA ILE A 12 -17.55 4.88 8.77
C ILE A 12 -18.28 3.72 9.46
N LYS A 13 -18.99 2.88 8.71
CA LYS A 13 -19.78 1.78 9.29
C LYS A 13 -18.93 0.71 9.98
N HIS A 14 -17.73 0.43 9.48
CA HIS A 14 -16.83 -0.54 10.12
C HIS A 14 -16.02 0.07 11.27
N LEU A 15 -15.79 1.39 11.26
CA LEU A 15 -14.93 2.07 12.21
C LEU A 15 -15.70 2.89 13.27
N GLU A 16 -17.04 2.86 13.28
CA GLU A 16 -17.86 3.70 14.17
C GLU A 16 -17.72 3.36 15.66
N GLY A 17 -17.45 2.09 15.99
CA GLY A 17 -17.26 1.61 17.36
C GLY A 17 -15.85 1.80 17.91
N ILE A 18 -14.88 2.17 17.06
CA ILE A 18 -13.46 2.19 17.44
C ILE A 18 -13.11 3.48 18.17
N GLN A 19 -12.66 3.32 19.41
CA GLN A 19 -12.32 4.41 20.32
C GLN A 19 -11.06 4.13 21.13
N VAL A 20 -10.44 5.20 21.65
CA VAL A 20 -9.32 5.09 22.58
C VAL A 20 -9.82 4.84 24.00
N HIS A 21 -9.25 3.87 24.69
CA HIS A 21 -9.57 3.54 26.09
C HIS A 21 -8.61 4.24 27.07
N TYR A 22 -8.94 4.20 28.36
CA TYR A 22 -8.16 4.86 29.44
C TYR A 22 -6.74 4.31 29.62
N ASP A 23 -6.48 3.10 29.12
CA ASP A 23 -5.17 2.46 29.07
C ASP A 23 -4.39 2.82 27.79
N TYR A 24 -4.91 3.74 26.96
CA TYR A 24 -4.41 4.14 25.64
C TYR A 24 -4.49 3.06 24.54
N THR A 25 -5.09 1.90 24.84
CA THR A 25 -5.41 0.91 23.80
C THR A 25 -6.55 1.42 22.93
N VAL A 26 -6.54 1.03 21.66
CA VAL A 26 -7.63 1.29 20.72
C VAL A 26 -8.45 0.01 20.61
N ARG A 27 -9.73 0.09 20.94
CA ARG A 27 -10.63 -1.06 20.94
C ARG A 27 -11.90 -0.75 20.19
N ASP A 28 -12.52 -1.79 19.68
CA ASP A 28 -13.86 -1.72 19.13
C ASP A 28 -14.93 -1.84 20.24
N ALA A 29 -16.20 -1.59 19.89
CA ALA A 29 -17.33 -1.55 20.81
C ALA A 29 -17.60 -2.90 21.51
N ASP A 30 -17.16 -4.01 20.94
CA ASP A 30 -17.23 -5.37 21.50
C ASP A 30 -16.10 -5.65 22.53
N GLY A 31 -15.13 -4.75 22.65
CA GLY A 31 -13.97 -4.89 23.53
C GLY A 31 -12.72 -5.51 22.86
N SER A 32 -12.81 -5.88 21.57
CA SER A 32 -11.69 -6.38 20.79
C SER A 32 -10.60 -5.31 20.64
N VAL A 33 -9.35 -5.70 20.88
CA VAL A 33 -8.20 -4.79 20.80
C VAL A 33 -7.72 -4.69 19.35
N ILE A 34 -7.74 -3.48 18.79
CA ILE A 34 -7.26 -3.18 17.43
C ILE A 34 -5.81 -2.70 17.47
N GLN A 35 -5.46 -1.83 18.41
CA GLN A 35 -4.09 -1.37 18.64
C GLN A 35 -3.78 -1.32 20.14
N PHE A 36 -2.56 -1.70 20.53
CA PHE A 36 -2.10 -1.59 21.92
C PHE A 36 -1.88 -0.14 22.35
N GLN A 37 -1.55 0.74 21.40
CA GLN A 37 -1.41 2.17 21.63
C GLN A 37 -1.76 2.91 20.34
N TYR A 38 -2.58 3.95 20.43
CA TYR A 38 -2.96 4.76 19.27
C TYR A 38 -1.71 5.31 18.55
N GLY A 39 -1.51 4.93 17.29
CA GLY A 39 -0.37 5.40 16.49
C GLY A 39 1.02 5.03 17.06
N GLU A 40 1.09 4.02 17.93
CA GLU A 40 2.32 3.57 18.63
C GLU A 40 2.95 4.61 19.60
N ASP A 41 2.41 5.82 19.68
CA ASP A 41 2.95 6.91 20.49
C ASP A 41 1.90 7.66 21.34
N ALA A 42 0.62 7.30 21.16
CA ALA A 42 -0.57 7.89 21.77
C ALA A 42 -0.74 9.40 21.54
N LEU A 43 -0.14 9.95 20.48
CA LEU A 43 -0.25 11.38 20.18
C LEU A 43 -1.51 11.71 19.38
N ASP A 44 -2.12 12.83 19.72
CA ASP A 44 -3.20 13.44 18.96
C ASP A 44 -2.63 14.23 17.78
N VAL A 45 -3.12 13.94 16.57
CA VAL A 45 -2.69 14.56 15.31
C VAL A 45 -2.88 16.08 15.33
N LEU A 46 -3.92 16.58 16.02
CA LEU A 46 -4.18 18.02 16.11
C LEU A 46 -3.25 18.71 17.12
N LYS A 47 -2.71 17.98 18.09
CA LYS A 47 -1.85 18.52 19.15
C LYS A 47 -0.35 18.33 18.88
N CYS A 48 0.04 17.55 17.87
CA CYS A 48 1.44 17.19 17.61
C CYS A 48 2.20 18.12 16.64
N GLN A 49 1.52 19.05 15.95
CA GLN A 49 2.10 19.88 14.88
C GLN A 49 3.41 20.61 15.27
N HIS A 50 3.48 21.14 16.50
CA HIS A 50 4.62 21.91 16.99
C HIS A 50 5.51 21.11 17.97
N LEU A 51 5.25 19.82 18.13
CA LEU A 51 5.91 19.00 19.16
C LEU A 51 7.41 18.81 18.88
N THR A 52 7.78 18.61 17.60
CA THR A 52 9.17 18.44 17.15
C THR A 52 9.86 19.75 16.75
N GLN A 53 9.16 20.89 16.80
CA GLN A 53 9.71 22.20 16.44
C GLN A 53 10.45 22.81 17.63
N PHE A 54 11.59 22.22 18.00
CA PHE A 54 12.29 22.55 19.24
C PHE A 54 12.82 23.99 19.27
N ASP A 55 13.27 24.55 18.15
CA ASP A 55 13.71 25.95 18.09
C ASP A 55 12.59 26.93 18.38
N PHE A 56 11.41 26.70 17.81
CA PHE A 56 10.22 27.50 18.09
C PHE A 56 9.79 27.38 19.56
N ALA A 57 9.82 26.16 20.12
CA ALA A 57 9.51 25.93 21.52
C ALA A 57 10.53 26.58 22.48
N ALA A 58 11.83 26.55 22.14
CA ALA A 58 12.89 27.16 22.91
C ALA A 58 12.83 28.69 22.88
N ALA A 59 12.52 29.28 21.72
CA ALA A 59 12.32 30.72 21.57
C ALA A 59 11.14 31.22 22.41
N ASN A 60 10.06 30.43 22.48
CA ASN A 60 8.82 30.75 23.20
C ASN A 60 8.74 30.11 24.60
N TYR A 61 9.88 29.73 25.19
CA TYR A 61 9.95 28.95 26.42
C TYR A 61 9.08 29.51 27.56
N ARG A 62 9.11 30.83 27.79
CA ARG A 62 8.34 31.47 28.88
C ARG A 62 6.83 31.30 28.68
N ALA A 63 6.35 31.55 27.47
CA ALA A 63 4.93 31.42 27.13
C ALA A 63 4.48 29.95 27.20
N LEU A 64 5.31 29.02 26.71
CA LEU A 64 5.01 27.59 26.75
C LEU A 64 4.98 27.07 28.20
N ARG A 65 5.90 27.51 29.04
CA ARG A 65 5.91 27.22 30.47
C ARG A 65 4.65 27.71 31.16
N ASP A 66 4.23 28.94 30.89
CA ASP A 66 3.04 29.52 31.52
C ASP A 66 1.77 28.78 31.08
N LYS A 67 1.70 28.37 29.80
CA LYS A 67 0.63 27.52 29.27
C LYS A 67 0.58 26.14 29.93
N LEU A 68 1.72 25.46 30.03
CA LEU A 68 1.80 24.08 30.53
C LEU A 68 1.76 23.99 32.06
N ASN A 69 2.10 25.08 32.76
CA ASN A 69 2.13 25.22 34.20
C ASN A 69 2.74 23.99 34.92
N PRO A 70 4.06 23.76 34.82
CA PRO A 70 4.70 22.55 35.36
C PRO A 70 4.55 22.39 36.87
N ALA A 71 4.34 23.49 37.60
CA ALA A 71 4.11 23.44 39.05
C ALA A 71 2.80 22.71 39.40
N SER A 72 1.77 22.80 38.56
CA SER A 72 0.49 22.10 38.78
C SER A 72 0.59 20.59 38.63
N ALA A 73 1.53 20.11 37.82
CA ALA A 73 1.75 18.68 37.59
C ALA A 73 2.76 18.07 38.59
N ALA A 74 3.36 18.88 39.45
CA ALA A 74 4.32 18.43 40.44
C ALA A 74 3.62 17.54 41.49
N GLY A 75 4.11 16.30 41.64
CA GLY A 75 3.56 15.30 42.56
C GLY A 75 2.52 14.36 41.95
N ALA A 76 1.94 14.69 40.80
CA ALA A 76 1.01 13.81 40.09
C ALA A 76 1.71 12.83 39.11
N LEU A 77 2.89 13.22 38.60
CA LEU A 77 3.67 12.46 37.62
C LEU A 77 4.87 11.76 38.28
N ASP A 78 5.17 10.54 37.84
CA ASP A 78 6.38 9.79 38.24
C ASP A 78 7.47 9.94 37.18
N ASP A 79 8.70 10.25 37.60
CA ASP A 79 9.83 10.56 36.72
C ASP A 79 11.01 9.57 36.86
N ARG A 80 10.90 8.54 37.71
CA ARG A 80 12.05 7.70 38.09
C ARG A 80 12.42 6.65 37.06
N LEU A 81 11.42 5.89 36.60
CA LEU A 81 11.63 4.76 35.70
C LEU A 81 12.02 5.22 34.30
N ALA A 82 11.33 6.25 33.80
CA ALA A 82 11.56 6.78 32.47
C ALA A 82 12.99 7.29 32.26
N ARG A 83 13.55 8.01 33.24
CA ARG A 83 14.93 8.52 33.18
C ARG A 83 15.98 7.43 33.02
N LYS A 84 15.77 6.25 33.64
CA LYS A 84 16.73 5.14 33.54
C LYS A 84 16.75 4.58 32.12
N TYR A 85 15.57 4.41 31.52
CA TYR A 85 15.42 3.95 30.15
C TYR A 85 16.00 4.96 29.15
N THR A 86 15.67 6.25 29.26
CA THR A 86 16.19 7.29 28.35
C THR A 86 17.73 7.28 28.30
N LYS A 87 18.39 7.10 29.44
CA LYS A 87 19.86 7.01 29.48
C LYS A 87 20.40 5.79 28.74
N LYS A 88 19.74 4.65 28.87
CA LYS A 88 20.11 3.43 28.14
C LYS A 88 19.90 3.62 26.64
N LEU A 89 18.75 4.15 26.24
CA LEU A 89 18.41 4.41 24.84
C LEU A 89 19.44 5.32 24.15
N VAL A 90 19.82 6.43 24.79
CA VAL A 90 20.83 7.35 24.24
C VAL A 90 22.21 6.68 24.15
N ALA A 91 22.59 5.88 25.14
CA ALA A 91 23.85 5.14 25.11
C ALA A 91 23.87 4.09 23.99
N LEU A 92 22.74 3.43 23.73
CA LEU A 92 22.59 2.45 22.67
C LEU A 92 22.58 3.08 21.27
N ALA A 93 21.85 4.20 21.11
CA ALA A 93 21.88 4.98 19.87
C ALA A 93 23.29 5.49 19.55
N ALA A 94 24.14 5.67 20.56
CA ALA A 94 25.54 6.04 20.41
C ALA A 94 26.46 4.90 19.97
N SER A 95 26.14 3.65 20.29
CA SER A 95 26.93 2.49 19.85
C SER A 95 26.70 2.10 18.39
N GLY A 96 25.59 2.52 17.78
CA GLY A 96 25.30 2.25 16.37
C GLY A 96 24.80 0.82 16.08
N ASP A 97 24.70 -0.04 17.09
CA ASP A 97 24.05 -1.36 16.98
C ASP A 97 22.53 -1.20 17.00
N ALA A 98 21.92 -1.16 15.81
CA ALA A 98 20.47 -1.16 15.66
C ALA A 98 19.81 -2.44 16.19
N ASP A 99 20.52 -3.58 16.12
CA ASP A 99 20.03 -4.90 16.53
C ASP A 99 20.10 -5.13 18.04
N ALA A 100 20.81 -4.28 18.80
CA ALA A 100 20.90 -4.37 20.25
C ALA A 100 19.71 -3.71 20.99
N LEU A 101 18.72 -3.19 20.25
CA LEU A 101 17.46 -2.68 20.78
C LEU A 101 16.48 -3.85 21.03
N GLU A 102 16.93 -4.88 21.76
CA GLU A 102 16.06 -5.98 22.22
C GLU A 102 15.15 -5.55 23.39
N ASP A 103 15.44 -4.40 24.01
CA ASP A 103 14.62 -3.84 25.08
C ASP A 103 13.32 -3.25 24.49
N GLU A 104 12.17 -3.67 25.02
CA GLU A 104 10.85 -3.13 24.67
C GLU A 104 10.79 -1.60 24.80
N PRO A 105 10.11 -0.90 23.87
CA PRO A 105 9.89 0.54 23.95
C PRO A 105 9.30 0.97 25.29
N ILE A 106 9.72 2.13 25.79
CA ILE A 106 9.24 2.66 27.07
C ILE A 106 7.73 2.84 27.12
N CYS A 107 7.12 3.21 26.00
CA CYS A 107 5.67 3.42 25.88
C CYS A 107 4.86 2.12 26.06
N SER A 108 5.44 0.95 25.77
CA SER A 108 4.81 -0.35 26.03
C SER A 108 4.82 -0.72 27.52
N ARG A 109 5.80 -0.22 28.28
CA ARG A 109 5.99 -0.58 29.69
C ARG A 109 5.36 0.41 30.65
N LEU A 110 5.34 1.68 30.28
CA LEU A 110 4.92 2.78 31.14
C LEU A 110 3.80 3.57 30.47
N ASN A 111 2.74 3.82 31.24
CA ASN A 111 1.65 4.67 30.76
C ASN A 111 2.18 6.11 30.52
N PRO A 112 2.05 6.64 29.29
CA PRO A 112 2.59 7.95 28.92
C PRO A 112 1.95 9.11 29.70
N SER A 113 0.73 8.96 30.22
CA SER A 113 0.05 10.02 30.99
C SER A 113 0.55 10.15 32.42
N ARG A 114 1.06 9.05 33.00
CA ARG A 114 1.48 8.98 34.40
C ARG A 114 2.98 9.16 34.57
N HIS A 115 3.78 8.70 33.60
CA HIS A 115 5.23 8.69 33.70
C HIS A 115 5.87 9.79 32.86
N LEU A 116 6.47 10.77 33.53
CA LEU A 116 7.18 11.86 32.86
C LEU A 116 8.43 11.34 32.16
N GLY A 117 8.45 11.47 30.84
CA GLY A 117 9.54 10.96 29.99
C GLY A 117 9.26 9.60 29.38
N ALA A 118 8.09 9.00 29.62
CA ALA A 118 7.58 7.87 28.81
C ALA A 118 7.06 8.43 27.48
N VAL A 119 7.98 8.67 26.56
CA VAL A 119 7.74 9.27 25.24
C VAL A 119 8.25 8.32 24.15
N SER A 120 7.79 8.50 22.90
CA SER A 120 8.28 7.69 21.79
C SER A 120 9.81 7.84 21.60
N ASP A 121 10.46 6.74 21.21
CA ASP A 121 11.92 6.71 21.03
C ASP A 121 12.37 7.71 19.96
N ARG A 122 11.58 7.84 18.88
CA ARG A 122 11.80 8.85 17.83
C ARG A 122 11.80 10.27 18.38
N PHE A 123 10.85 10.61 19.25
CA PHE A 123 10.79 11.93 19.87
C PHE A 123 11.95 12.14 20.83
N CYS A 124 12.27 11.13 21.64
CA CYS A 124 13.37 11.19 22.60
C CYS A 124 14.71 11.45 21.91
N LEU A 125 15.04 10.69 20.86
CA LEU A 125 16.30 10.85 20.12
C LEU A 125 16.40 12.23 19.46
N LYS A 126 15.32 12.71 18.84
CA LYS A 126 15.30 14.05 18.23
C LYS A 126 15.49 15.17 19.27
N LEU A 127 14.87 15.03 20.45
CA LEU A 127 15.03 15.98 21.54
C LEU A 127 16.46 16.00 22.07
N GLU A 128 17.07 14.84 22.29
CA GLU A 128 18.46 14.75 22.77
C GLU A 128 19.46 15.30 21.74
N GLN A 129 19.29 14.96 20.46
CA GLN A 129 20.08 15.56 19.37
C GLN A 129 19.98 17.09 19.36
N TYR A 130 18.79 17.64 19.58
CA TYR A 130 18.60 19.09 19.68
C TYR A 130 19.30 19.70 20.91
N LEU A 131 19.19 19.06 22.07
CA LEU A 131 19.82 19.51 23.31
C LEU A 131 21.35 19.51 23.21
N GLU A 132 21.93 18.55 22.48
CA GLU A 132 23.37 18.45 22.24
C GLU A 132 23.86 19.44 21.16
N ALA A 133 23.15 19.54 20.03
CA ALA A 133 23.53 20.42 18.94
C ALA A 133 23.35 21.90 19.29
N ASN A 134 22.31 22.23 20.06
CA ASN A 134 21.91 23.59 20.45
C ASN A 134 22.12 24.64 19.33
N PRO A 135 21.53 24.43 18.14
CA PRO A 135 21.87 25.17 16.93
C PRO A 135 21.60 26.68 17.06
N SER A 136 20.51 27.03 17.74
CA SER A 136 20.07 28.42 17.91
C SER A 136 20.65 29.11 19.15
N LEU A 137 21.47 28.41 19.96
CA LEU A 137 22.06 28.90 21.22
C LEU A 137 21.02 29.47 22.22
N LEU A 138 19.77 29.03 22.11
CA LEU A 138 18.66 29.48 22.95
C LEU A 138 18.69 28.83 24.34
N LEU A 139 19.35 27.67 24.46
CA LEU A 139 19.55 26.97 25.71
C LEU A 139 20.73 27.60 26.47
N ARG A 140 20.47 28.15 27.65
CA ARG A 140 21.53 28.69 28.52
C ARG A 140 22.26 27.55 29.23
N GLU A 141 23.56 27.44 29.00
CA GLU A 141 24.43 26.63 29.84
C GLU A 141 24.72 27.37 31.15
N LYS A 142 24.71 26.66 32.29
CA LYS A 142 25.16 27.24 33.56
C LYS A 142 26.63 27.62 33.40
N ALA A 143 26.94 28.91 33.47
CA ALA A 143 28.32 29.38 33.58
C ALA A 143 29.00 28.62 34.73
N LYS A 144 30.02 27.83 34.43
CA LYS A 144 30.89 27.27 35.47
C LYS A 144 31.43 28.45 36.27
N LYS A 145 31.24 28.44 37.60
CA LYS A 145 32.03 29.29 38.49
C LYS A 145 33.50 28.87 38.32
N GLY A 146 34.24 29.65 37.56
CA GLY A 146 35.69 29.53 37.38
C GLY A 146 36.10 28.80 36.10
N GLU A 147 36.05 29.47 34.95
CA GLU A 147 36.99 29.22 33.86
C GLU A 147 37.02 30.46 32.94
N LYS A 148 38.20 31.07 32.83
CA LYS A 148 38.44 32.26 32.01
C LYS A 148 38.20 31.93 30.53
N ALA A 149 37.62 32.89 29.82
CA ALA A 149 37.41 32.83 28.39
C ALA A 149 38.75 32.74 27.63
N GLU A 150 39.05 31.58 27.05
CA GLU A 150 40.04 31.47 25.97
C GLU A 150 39.61 30.45 24.91
N LYS A 151 39.53 30.97 23.67
CA LYS A 151 39.69 30.30 22.36
C LYS A 151 38.94 28.98 22.13
N ARG A 152 37.73 29.09 21.54
CA ARG A 152 37.14 27.99 20.76
C ARG A 152 37.78 27.95 19.38
N SER A 153 38.66 26.97 19.15
CA SER A 153 39.09 26.56 17.82
C SER A 153 38.85 25.06 17.63
N LYS A 154 38.30 24.75 16.46
CA LYS A 154 38.20 23.44 15.78
C LYS A 154 37.08 22.50 16.24
N ALA A 155 36.21 22.26 15.26
CA ALA A 155 35.22 21.21 15.21
C ALA A 155 35.83 19.82 15.45
N LYS A 156 35.13 19.05 16.28
CA LYS A 156 34.95 17.59 16.18
C LYS A 156 33.65 17.26 16.93
N SER A 157 32.55 17.20 16.18
CA SER A 157 31.38 16.39 16.55
C SER A 157 31.64 14.98 16.03
N LEU A 158 31.24 13.97 16.80
CA LEU A 158 31.05 12.54 16.50
C LEU A 158 31.40 11.74 17.78
N PHE A 159 30.37 11.42 18.56
CA PHE A 159 30.32 10.43 19.64
C PHE A 159 31.56 10.23 20.55
N GLY A 160 31.43 10.64 21.82
CA GLY A 160 32.32 10.18 22.89
C GLY A 160 32.44 11.14 24.07
N ARG A 161 31.56 11.00 25.07
CA ARG A 161 31.86 11.04 26.53
C ARG A 161 30.57 11.00 27.37
N PRO A 162 30.24 9.88 28.04
CA PRO A 162 29.13 9.81 28.98
C PRO A 162 29.63 10.22 30.35
N ASP A 163 29.88 11.50 30.59
CA ASP A 163 30.12 11.99 31.95
C ASP A 163 29.94 13.51 32.04
N ARG A 164 28.68 13.94 32.21
CA ARG A 164 28.28 15.05 33.10
C ARG A 164 26.84 15.49 32.84
N MET A 165 25.96 15.13 33.76
CA MET A 165 24.99 16.03 34.44
C MET A 165 23.80 15.21 34.94
N VAL A 166 23.92 14.64 36.14
CA VAL A 166 22.74 14.45 36.98
C VAL A 166 23.13 14.86 38.39
N ALA A 167 23.15 16.16 38.63
CA ALA A 167 23.23 16.69 39.99
C ALA A 167 21.93 16.32 40.73
N SER A 168 22.10 15.56 41.80
CA SER A 168 21.11 15.10 42.76
C SER A 168 20.29 16.25 43.35
N VAL A 169 19.01 16.32 43.00
CA VAL A 169 17.96 16.98 43.79
C VAL A 169 16.68 16.19 43.55
N SER A 170 16.01 15.80 44.64
CA SER A 170 14.78 15.00 44.70
C SER A 170 13.68 15.45 43.73
N ASP A 171 12.83 14.50 43.35
CA ASP A 171 11.93 14.45 42.18
C ASP A 171 10.90 15.58 42.05
N MET A 172 10.46 16.21 43.15
CA MET A 172 9.70 17.48 43.12
C MET A 172 10.47 18.63 42.43
N GLY A 173 11.81 18.54 42.43
CA GLY A 173 12.72 19.58 41.98
C GLY A 173 12.84 19.70 40.46
N ALA A 174 12.49 18.71 39.64
CA ALA A 174 12.61 18.84 38.18
C ALA A 174 11.47 19.67 37.57
N LEU A 175 10.22 19.37 37.93
CA LEU A 175 9.04 20.16 37.55
C LEU A 175 9.06 21.53 38.23
N ALA A 176 9.47 21.62 39.50
CA ALA A 176 9.68 22.90 40.18
C ALA A 176 10.83 23.72 39.57
N ALA A 177 11.93 23.09 39.12
CA ALA A 177 13.00 23.79 38.40
C ALA A 177 12.55 24.23 37.00
N ALA A 178 11.71 23.44 36.31
CA ALA A 178 11.12 23.82 35.03
C ALA A 178 10.13 24.99 35.15
N ALA A 179 9.65 25.33 36.36
CA ALA A 179 8.89 26.55 36.61
C ALA A 179 9.77 27.83 36.60
N SER A 180 11.10 27.70 36.68
CA SER A 180 12.00 28.86 36.59
C SER A 180 11.92 29.55 35.22
N PRO A 181 12.14 30.87 35.13
CA PRO A 181 12.07 31.61 33.87
C PRO A 181 13.27 31.37 32.95
N GLU A 182 14.22 30.53 33.36
CA GLU A 182 15.46 30.25 32.65
C GLU A 182 15.34 28.98 31.80
N CYS A 183 15.52 29.15 30.48
CA CYS A 183 15.58 28.05 29.52
C CYS A 183 16.96 27.36 29.61
N SER A 184 17.09 26.42 30.54
CA SER A 184 18.23 25.51 30.61
C SER A 184 17.90 24.19 29.92
N ALA A 185 18.89 23.44 29.42
CA ALA A 185 18.68 22.14 28.77
C ALA A 185 17.83 21.17 29.62
N ARG A 186 18.05 21.14 30.95
CA ARG A 186 17.27 20.33 31.89
C ARG A 186 15.80 20.77 31.96
N ASN A 187 15.57 22.07 32.09
CA ASN A 187 14.22 22.62 32.22
C ASN A 187 13.45 22.49 30.90
N PHE A 188 14.13 22.70 29.77
CA PHE A 188 13.58 22.54 28.44
C PHE A 188 13.19 21.09 28.18
N ARG A 189 14.07 20.11 28.49
CA ARG A 189 13.73 18.68 28.40
C ARG A 189 12.46 18.33 29.18
N THR A 190 12.40 18.79 30.44
CA THR A 190 11.25 18.55 31.33
C THR A 190 9.98 19.18 30.77
N LEU A 191 10.08 20.40 30.23
CA LEU A 191 8.95 21.10 29.61
C LEU A 191 8.47 20.38 28.34
N GLN A 192 9.39 19.88 27.52
CA GLN A 192 9.04 19.13 26.30
C GLN A 192 8.38 17.78 26.61
N TYR A 193 8.79 17.08 27.66
CA TYR A 193 8.06 15.90 28.13
C TYR A 193 6.66 16.24 28.62
N LEU A 194 6.49 17.36 29.33
CA LEU A 194 5.17 17.83 29.73
C LEU A 194 4.31 18.23 28.52
N ASN A 195 4.92 18.85 27.51
CA ASN A 195 4.25 19.17 26.26
C ASN A 195 3.79 17.89 25.53
N TYR A 196 4.63 16.85 25.50
CA TYR A 196 4.27 15.53 24.96
C TYR A 196 3.05 14.94 25.68
N ILE A 197 3.03 14.94 27.01
CA ILE A 197 1.88 14.45 27.80
C ILE A 197 0.60 15.23 27.47
N ARG A 198 0.71 16.54 27.30
CA ARG A 198 -0.43 17.40 26.92
C ARG A 198 -0.87 17.23 25.46
N SER A 199 -0.04 16.62 24.62
CA SER A 199 -0.35 16.28 23.23
C SER A 199 -0.87 14.86 23.06
N LEU A 200 -1.07 14.10 24.15
CA LEU A 200 -1.68 12.79 24.09
C LEU A 200 -3.14 12.87 23.62
N ILE A 201 -3.58 11.79 22.97
CA ILE A 201 -4.98 11.57 22.63
C ILE A 201 -5.81 11.37 23.90
N ASP A 202 -7.02 11.91 23.93
CA ASP A 202 -7.88 11.80 25.10
C ASP A 202 -8.64 10.46 25.08
N PRO A 203 -8.76 9.74 26.22
CA PRO A 203 -9.61 8.56 26.30
C PRO A 203 -11.07 8.87 25.98
N GLY A 204 -11.71 8.01 25.21
CA GLY A 204 -13.06 8.17 24.67
C GLY A 204 -13.10 8.81 23.28
N GLU A 205 -11.96 9.24 22.74
CA GLU A 205 -11.93 9.80 21.38
C GLU A 205 -12.28 8.74 20.33
N SER A 206 -13.24 9.06 19.46
CA SER A 206 -13.72 8.18 18.37
C SER A 206 -12.75 8.17 17.19
N VAL A 207 -11.55 7.64 17.41
CA VAL A 207 -10.46 7.62 16.42
C VAL A 207 -10.81 6.87 15.14
N GLY A 208 -11.71 5.87 15.19
CA GLY A 208 -12.17 5.17 13.99
C GLY A 208 -12.95 6.08 13.02
N LEU A 209 -13.83 6.94 13.55
CA LEU A 209 -14.56 7.91 12.74
C LEU A 209 -13.63 8.97 12.15
N ILE A 210 -12.67 9.45 12.94
CA ILE A 210 -11.66 10.42 12.49
C ILE A 210 -10.81 9.80 11.36
N ALA A 211 -10.39 8.54 11.49
CA ALA A 211 -9.66 7.83 10.45
C ALA A 211 -10.51 7.64 9.18
N ALA A 212 -11.76 7.23 9.31
CA ALA A 212 -12.69 7.07 8.19
C ALA A 212 -12.90 8.38 7.41
N GLN A 213 -13.09 9.50 8.13
CA GLN A 213 -13.24 10.81 7.51
C GLN A 213 -11.93 11.33 6.91
N GLY A 214 -10.79 11.10 7.58
CA GLY A 214 -9.47 11.49 7.10
C GLY A 214 -9.04 10.79 5.81
N ILE A 215 -9.62 9.63 5.49
CA ILE A 215 -9.45 8.98 4.18
C ILE A 215 -10.56 9.40 3.21
N GLY A 216 -11.81 9.39 3.67
CA GLY A 216 -12.98 9.61 2.83
C GLY A 216 -13.09 11.03 2.27
N GLU A 217 -12.89 12.06 3.07
CA GLU A 217 -13.03 13.46 2.64
C GLU A 217 -11.95 13.86 1.60
N PRO A 218 -10.65 13.59 1.81
CA PRO A 218 -9.63 13.90 0.81
C PRO A 218 -9.79 13.08 -0.48
N SER A 219 -10.37 11.88 -0.41
CA SER A 219 -10.64 11.07 -1.60
C SER A 219 -11.56 11.77 -2.60
N THR A 220 -12.41 12.70 -2.14
CA THR A 220 -13.25 13.51 -3.03
C THR A 220 -12.41 14.39 -3.97
N GLN A 221 -11.23 14.84 -3.53
CA GLN A 221 -10.28 15.62 -4.33
C GLN A 221 -9.52 14.75 -5.34
N MET A 222 -9.38 13.46 -5.06
CA MET A 222 -8.73 12.46 -5.94
C MET A 222 -9.68 11.95 -7.05
N THR A 223 -10.91 12.46 -7.12
CA THR A 223 -11.89 12.11 -8.16
C THR A 223 -11.52 12.65 -9.54
N LEU A 224 -10.65 13.66 -9.62
CA LEU A 224 -10.13 14.16 -10.89
C LEU A 224 -9.02 13.22 -11.37
N ASN A 225 -9.14 12.74 -12.61
CA ASN A 225 -8.05 12.08 -13.33
C ASN A 225 -6.92 13.09 -13.46
N THR A 226 -5.96 13.04 -12.52
CA THR A 226 -4.74 13.82 -12.61
C THR A 226 -3.88 13.17 -13.69
N PHE A 227 -3.48 13.99 -14.66
CA PHE A 227 -2.62 13.61 -15.76
C PHE A 227 -1.47 12.71 -15.29
N HIS A 228 -1.25 11.65 -16.07
CA HIS A 228 -0.23 10.63 -15.92
C HIS A 228 1.11 11.17 -15.41
N LEU A 229 1.79 10.37 -14.58
CA LEU A 229 3.17 10.61 -14.15
C LEU A 229 4.02 11.06 -15.35
N ALA A 230 4.46 12.32 -15.32
CA ALA A 230 5.52 12.80 -16.18
C ALA A 230 6.82 12.08 -15.79
N GLY A 231 7.20 11.03 -16.52
CA GLY A 231 8.56 10.48 -16.47
C GLY A 231 8.73 8.97 -16.60
N PHE A 232 7.68 8.16 -16.56
CA PHE A 232 7.78 6.70 -16.75
C PHE A 232 6.65 6.21 -17.66
N GLY A 233 6.87 6.28 -18.97
CA GLY A 233 5.86 6.03 -20.01
C GLY A 233 5.47 4.56 -20.23
N ALA A 234 5.56 3.69 -19.22
CA ALA A 234 5.41 2.24 -19.43
C ALA A 234 4.40 1.52 -18.53
N LYS A 235 3.84 2.15 -17.49
CA LYS A 235 2.88 1.46 -16.60
C LYS A 235 1.76 2.41 -16.15
N ASN A 236 0.57 2.21 -16.70
CA ASN A 236 -0.68 2.77 -16.17
C ASN A 236 -0.97 2.10 -14.83
N VAL A 237 -0.35 2.60 -13.76
CA VAL A 237 -0.68 2.19 -12.40
C VAL A 237 -2.10 2.68 -12.10
N THR A 238 -2.94 1.84 -11.51
CA THR A 238 -4.21 2.30 -10.95
C THR A 238 -3.91 3.37 -9.90
N LEU A 239 -4.32 4.61 -10.14
CA LEU A 239 -4.14 5.74 -9.24
C LEU A 239 -5.49 6.23 -8.72
N GLY A 240 -5.46 7.02 -7.65
CA GLY A 240 -6.68 7.68 -7.17
C GLY A 240 -7.65 6.74 -6.44
N ILE A 241 -8.94 7.00 -6.66
CA ILE A 241 -10.04 6.24 -6.05
C ILE A 241 -10.08 4.76 -6.48
N PRO A 242 -9.86 4.38 -7.76
CA PRO A 242 -9.81 2.98 -8.17
C PRO A 242 -8.87 2.13 -7.30
N ARG A 243 -7.65 2.62 -7.04
CA ARG A 243 -6.68 1.92 -6.19
C ARG A 243 -7.11 1.87 -4.73
N LEU A 244 -7.70 2.94 -4.21
CA LEU A 244 -8.24 2.93 -2.84
C LEU A 244 -9.38 1.92 -2.69
N ARG A 245 -10.29 1.81 -3.66
CA ARG A 245 -11.38 0.82 -3.66
C ARG A 245 -10.82 -0.61 -3.68
N GLU A 246 -9.83 -0.85 -4.53
CA GLU A 246 -9.18 -2.16 -4.68
C GLU A 246 -8.54 -2.63 -3.36
N ILE A 247 -7.84 -1.72 -2.66
CA ILE A 247 -7.18 -2.03 -1.38
C ILE A 247 -8.19 -2.15 -0.22
N VAL A 248 -9.07 -1.16 -0.07
CA VAL A 248 -9.85 -0.98 1.16
C VAL A 248 -11.21 -1.67 1.10
N MET A 249 -11.86 -1.69 -0.06
CA MET A 249 -13.25 -2.15 -0.16
C MET A 249 -13.36 -3.60 -0.62
N VAL A 250 -12.60 -3.95 -1.66
CA VAL A 250 -12.68 -5.28 -2.28
C VAL A 250 -11.67 -6.24 -1.69
N ALA A 251 -10.49 -5.73 -1.30
CA ALA A 251 -9.33 -6.56 -0.95
C ALA A 251 -9.07 -7.61 -2.04
N SER A 252 -9.03 -7.16 -3.31
CA SER A 252 -9.03 -8.04 -4.47
C SER A 252 -7.78 -8.94 -4.52
N ASP A 253 -7.97 -10.24 -4.66
CA ASP A 253 -6.90 -11.22 -4.93
C ASP A 253 -6.22 -10.98 -6.30
N LYS A 254 -6.96 -10.38 -7.24
CA LYS A 254 -6.48 -10.08 -8.60
C LYS A 254 -6.50 -8.58 -8.81
N ILE A 255 -5.33 -7.96 -8.64
CA ILE A 255 -5.18 -6.53 -8.88
C ILE A 255 -4.95 -6.24 -10.36
N ALA A 256 -5.45 -5.10 -10.84
CA ALA A 256 -5.43 -4.78 -12.27
C ALA A 256 -4.00 -4.55 -12.82
N ALA A 257 -3.15 -3.90 -12.03
CA ALA A 257 -1.76 -3.60 -12.39
C ALA A 257 -0.80 -4.01 -11.26
N PRO A 258 -0.47 -5.31 -11.12
CA PRO A 258 0.49 -5.77 -10.12
C PRO A 258 1.90 -5.31 -10.44
N ILE A 259 2.61 -4.81 -9.42
CA ILE A 259 3.98 -4.33 -9.52
C ILE A 259 4.81 -4.98 -8.41
N MET A 260 6.04 -5.34 -8.75
CA MET A 260 7.05 -5.84 -7.82
C MET A 260 8.31 -4.99 -7.96
N ASP A 261 8.78 -4.44 -6.85
CA ASP A 261 10.05 -3.73 -6.78
C ASP A 261 11.15 -4.70 -6.34
N ILE A 262 12.19 -4.83 -7.15
CA ILE A 262 13.33 -5.72 -6.88
C ILE A 262 14.55 -4.85 -6.57
N PRO A 263 15.00 -4.78 -5.30
CA PRO A 263 16.19 -4.01 -4.95
C PRO A 263 17.43 -4.68 -5.51
N ALA A 264 18.30 -3.90 -6.16
CA ALA A 264 19.58 -4.38 -6.64
C ALA A 264 20.54 -4.66 -5.47
N ALA A 265 21.29 -5.76 -5.55
CA ALA A 265 22.32 -6.09 -4.57
C ALA A 265 23.49 -5.09 -4.62
N GLU A 266 24.20 -4.95 -3.50
CA GLU A 266 25.39 -4.08 -3.42
C GLU A 266 26.46 -4.53 -4.43
N GLY A 267 26.93 -3.59 -5.25
CA GLY A 267 27.98 -3.83 -6.26
C GLY A 267 27.49 -4.21 -7.66
N VAL A 268 26.18 -4.36 -7.88
CA VAL A 268 25.60 -4.58 -9.22
C VAL A 268 25.70 -3.29 -10.05
N THR A 269 26.25 -3.40 -11.26
CA THR A 269 26.32 -2.26 -12.19
C THR A 269 25.00 -2.05 -12.90
N LYS A 270 24.77 -0.84 -13.45
CA LYS A 270 23.56 -0.53 -14.22
C LYS A 270 23.37 -1.49 -15.40
N GLU A 271 24.46 -1.81 -16.11
CA GLU A 271 24.45 -2.72 -17.26
C GLU A 271 24.00 -4.13 -16.84
N GLN A 272 24.51 -4.64 -15.72
CA GLN A 272 24.08 -5.95 -15.18
C GLN A 272 22.60 -5.95 -14.80
N ALA A 273 22.11 -4.86 -14.22
CA ALA A 273 20.69 -4.72 -13.88
C ALA A 273 19.80 -4.69 -15.13
N GLU A 274 20.24 -4.03 -16.20
CA GLU A 274 19.53 -3.99 -17.50
C GLU A 274 19.50 -5.40 -18.13
N THR A 275 20.60 -6.15 -18.10
CA THR A 275 20.62 -7.54 -18.58
C THR A 275 19.66 -8.45 -17.79
N ILE A 276 19.64 -8.32 -16.46
CA ILE A 276 18.71 -9.08 -15.60
C ILE A 276 17.26 -8.68 -15.91
N ALA A 277 16.98 -7.39 -16.08
CA ALA A 277 15.65 -6.91 -16.43
C ALA A 277 15.17 -7.48 -17.78
N GLY A 278 16.06 -7.59 -18.77
CA GLY A 278 15.79 -8.29 -20.03
C GLY A 278 15.40 -9.76 -19.80
N SER A 279 16.19 -10.49 -19.00
CA SER A 279 15.93 -11.92 -18.73
C SER A 279 14.63 -12.21 -17.97
N LEU A 280 14.13 -11.24 -17.18
CA LEU A 280 12.87 -11.35 -16.45
C LEU A 280 11.66 -10.93 -17.29
N SER A 281 11.89 -10.25 -18.41
CA SER A 281 10.82 -9.76 -19.27
C SER A 281 10.27 -10.89 -20.13
N ARG A 282 8.93 -10.95 -20.23
CA ARG A 282 8.28 -11.93 -21.10
C ARG A 282 8.53 -11.56 -22.55
N LEU A 283 9.21 -12.43 -23.29
CA LEU A 283 9.36 -12.34 -24.73
C LEU A 283 8.25 -13.14 -25.41
N THR A 284 7.61 -12.58 -26.44
CA THR A 284 6.70 -13.31 -27.32
C THR A 284 7.39 -13.66 -28.63
N LEU A 285 6.95 -14.74 -29.29
CA LEU A 285 7.52 -15.13 -30.59
C LEU A 285 7.32 -14.03 -31.65
N GLY A 286 6.29 -13.20 -31.50
CA GLY A 286 6.04 -12.06 -32.39
C GLY A 286 7.12 -10.98 -32.32
N ASP A 287 7.80 -10.83 -31.18
CA ASP A 287 8.86 -9.84 -31.00
C ASP A 287 10.15 -10.24 -31.77
N VAL A 288 10.31 -11.52 -32.11
CA VAL A 288 11.48 -12.07 -32.81
C VAL A 288 11.23 -12.28 -34.31
N ILE A 289 9.97 -12.29 -34.74
CA ILE A 289 9.57 -12.46 -36.14
C ILE A 289 9.52 -11.09 -36.84
N ASP A 290 10.23 -10.98 -37.96
CA ASP A 290 10.13 -9.82 -38.87
C ASP A 290 8.83 -9.91 -39.70
N TYR A 291 8.62 -11.03 -40.40
CA TYR A 291 7.36 -11.30 -41.10
C TYR A 291 7.08 -12.78 -41.29
N VAL A 292 5.81 -13.08 -41.59
CA VAL A 292 5.34 -14.43 -41.91
C VAL A 292 4.80 -14.47 -43.34
N GLU A 293 5.35 -15.36 -44.16
CA GLU A 293 4.88 -15.61 -45.52
C GLU A 293 4.12 -16.94 -45.56
N VAL A 294 2.85 -16.92 -45.96
CA VAL A 294 2.01 -18.11 -46.10
C VAL A 294 1.67 -18.32 -47.57
N LYS A 295 2.12 -19.45 -48.13
CA LYS A 295 1.79 -19.86 -49.50
C LYS A 295 0.78 -21.00 -49.46
N GLU A 296 -0.40 -20.75 -50.00
CA GLU A 296 -1.42 -21.78 -50.18
C GLU A 296 -1.35 -22.37 -51.59
N ARG A 297 -1.42 -23.70 -51.67
CA ARG A 297 -1.56 -24.43 -52.94
C ARG A 297 -2.59 -25.53 -52.82
N LEU A 298 -3.53 -25.57 -53.76
CA LEU A 298 -4.43 -26.70 -53.95
C LEU A 298 -3.77 -27.71 -54.89
N THR A 299 -3.62 -28.97 -54.47
CA THR A 299 -3.05 -30.00 -55.35
C THR A 299 -4.09 -30.50 -56.36
N ALA A 300 -3.72 -30.54 -57.63
CA ALA A 300 -4.54 -31.08 -58.71
C ALA A 300 -4.55 -32.62 -58.69
N LYS A 301 -5.67 -33.21 -59.15
CA LYS A 301 -5.85 -34.67 -59.23
C LYS A 301 -4.74 -35.30 -60.09
N LYS A 302 -3.92 -36.20 -59.51
CA LYS A 302 -3.06 -37.10 -60.29
C LYS A 302 -3.83 -38.39 -60.60
N SER A 303 -3.62 -38.94 -61.80
CA SER A 303 -4.41 -40.02 -62.40
C SER A 303 -4.09 -41.43 -61.87
N SER A 304 -3.19 -41.57 -60.90
CA SER A 304 -2.76 -42.89 -60.41
C SER A 304 -2.64 -42.85 -58.89
N ASP A 305 -3.65 -43.45 -58.26
CA ASP A 305 -3.85 -43.69 -56.83
C ASP A 305 -3.97 -42.50 -55.87
N ASP A 306 -5.09 -42.54 -55.17
CA ASP A 306 -5.60 -41.71 -54.08
C ASP A 306 -6.37 -40.43 -54.47
N HIS A 307 -7.67 -40.41 -54.15
CA HIS A 307 -8.66 -39.42 -54.59
C HIS A 307 -8.91 -38.27 -53.60
N HIS A 308 -7.92 -37.94 -52.77
CA HIS A 308 -8.04 -36.87 -51.79
C HIS A 308 -7.38 -35.57 -52.27
N ARG A 309 -8.19 -34.52 -52.43
CA ARG A 309 -7.69 -33.15 -52.61
C ARG A 309 -7.27 -32.61 -51.24
N TYR A 310 -6.02 -32.18 -51.09
CA TYR A 310 -5.56 -31.48 -49.91
C TYR A 310 -5.15 -30.03 -50.25
N ARG A 311 -5.37 -29.14 -49.29
CA ARG A 311 -4.84 -27.76 -49.31
C ARG A 311 -3.48 -27.82 -48.61
N GLN A 312 -2.43 -27.50 -49.34
CA GLN A 312 -1.08 -27.43 -48.79
C GLN A 312 -0.78 -25.98 -48.41
N PHE A 313 -0.46 -25.75 -47.14
CA PHE A 313 0.00 -24.46 -46.64
C PHE A 313 1.51 -24.57 -46.37
N THR A 314 2.30 -23.68 -46.96
CA THR A 314 3.72 -23.51 -46.64
C THR A 314 3.85 -22.22 -45.84
N VAL A 315 4.16 -22.34 -44.55
CA VAL A 315 4.36 -21.20 -43.64
C VAL A 315 5.86 -20.98 -43.49
N ARG A 316 6.34 -19.80 -43.88
CA ARG A 316 7.72 -19.37 -43.71
C ARG A 316 7.75 -18.25 -42.67
N LEU A 317 8.39 -18.52 -41.54
CA LEU A 317 8.68 -17.52 -40.52
C LEU A 317 10.03 -16.89 -40.85
N GLN A 318 10.06 -15.58 -41.09
CA GLN A 318 11.30 -14.82 -41.23
C GLN A 318 11.60 -14.14 -39.89
N LEU A 319 12.68 -14.55 -39.25
CA LEU A 319 13.16 -13.95 -38.00
C LEU A 319 14.08 -12.76 -38.28
N PHE A 320 14.19 -11.87 -37.30
CA PHE A 320 15.29 -10.91 -37.25
C PHE A 320 16.66 -11.63 -37.21
N PRO A 321 17.76 -10.98 -37.62
CA PRO A 321 19.10 -11.56 -37.50
C PRO A 321 19.40 -12.01 -36.06
N SER A 322 20.04 -13.18 -35.91
CA SER A 322 20.24 -13.80 -34.58
C SER A 322 20.94 -12.89 -33.58
N ARG A 323 21.93 -12.15 -34.05
CA ARG A 323 22.68 -11.19 -33.25
C ARG A 323 21.81 -10.08 -32.64
N GLU A 324 20.78 -9.63 -33.34
CA GLU A 324 19.96 -8.50 -32.90
C GLU A 324 19.05 -8.89 -31.74
N TYR A 325 18.34 -10.02 -31.85
CA TYR A 325 17.48 -10.48 -30.77
C TYR A 325 18.27 -11.13 -29.61
N GLU A 326 19.47 -11.66 -29.86
CA GLU A 326 20.38 -12.13 -28.80
C GLU A 326 20.92 -10.97 -27.96
N GLU A 327 21.30 -9.85 -28.58
CA GLU A 327 21.79 -8.66 -27.87
C GLU A 327 20.66 -7.93 -27.11
N GLU A 328 19.46 -7.84 -27.70
CA GLU A 328 18.33 -7.10 -27.12
C GLU A 328 17.59 -7.89 -26.02
N TYR A 329 17.32 -9.18 -26.27
CA TYR A 329 16.47 -10.00 -25.39
C TYR A 329 17.23 -11.07 -24.60
N GLY A 330 18.51 -11.31 -24.90
CA GLY A 330 19.31 -12.33 -24.22
C GLY A 330 18.86 -13.76 -24.48
N VAL A 331 18.17 -14.01 -25.61
CA VAL A 331 17.62 -15.32 -25.99
C VAL A 331 18.47 -15.96 -27.08
N THR A 332 18.72 -17.27 -27.00
CA THR A 332 19.51 -17.99 -28.00
C THR A 332 18.65 -18.52 -29.15
N SER A 333 19.27 -18.77 -30.32
CA SER A 333 18.58 -19.41 -31.45
C SER A 333 17.95 -20.76 -31.09
N ASP A 334 18.58 -21.53 -30.19
CA ASP A 334 18.09 -22.84 -29.76
C ASP A 334 16.78 -22.70 -28.94
N ASP A 335 16.67 -21.64 -28.13
CA ASP A 335 15.45 -21.35 -27.35
C ASP A 335 14.27 -20.98 -28.27
N VAL A 336 14.55 -20.22 -29.34
CA VAL A 336 13.54 -19.85 -30.34
C VAL A 336 13.08 -21.08 -31.13
N GLU A 337 14.02 -21.94 -31.55
CA GLU A 337 13.69 -23.20 -32.21
C GLU A 337 12.84 -24.09 -31.30
N PHE A 338 13.22 -24.24 -30.04
CA PHE A 338 12.46 -24.99 -29.05
C PHE A 338 11.04 -24.43 -28.84
N ALA A 339 10.87 -23.11 -28.79
CA ALA A 339 9.56 -22.47 -28.68
C ALA A 339 8.68 -22.74 -29.92
N ILE A 340 9.27 -22.73 -31.11
CA ILE A 340 8.56 -23.03 -32.36
C ILE A 340 8.08 -24.49 -32.36
N GLU A 341 8.96 -25.44 -32.07
CA GLU A 341 8.63 -26.86 -32.12
C GLU A 341 7.65 -27.29 -31.01
N SER A 342 7.87 -26.82 -29.78
CA SER A 342 7.12 -27.31 -28.62
C SER A 342 5.77 -26.60 -28.42
N GLN A 343 5.69 -25.30 -28.69
CA GLN A 343 4.51 -24.49 -28.40
C GLN A 343 3.81 -23.99 -29.65
N PHE A 344 4.54 -23.39 -30.61
CA PHE A 344 3.92 -22.76 -31.78
C PHE A 344 3.20 -23.78 -32.67
N VAL A 345 3.87 -24.87 -33.07
CA VAL A 345 3.26 -25.89 -33.95
C VAL A 345 2.04 -26.53 -33.29
N ARG A 346 2.12 -26.89 -32.00
CA ARG A 346 0.99 -27.46 -31.26
C ARG A 346 -0.21 -26.51 -31.18
N THR A 347 0.06 -25.23 -30.91
CA THR A 347 -0.98 -24.21 -30.83
C THR A 347 -1.61 -23.96 -32.19
N LEU A 348 -0.80 -23.91 -33.25
CA LEU A 348 -1.26 -23.73 -34.63
C LEU A 348 -2.13 -24.90 -35.10
N GLU A 349 -1.73 -26.14 -34.85
CA GLU A 349 -2.53 -27.33 -35.17
C GLU A 349 -3.88 -27.34 -34.42
N ALA A 350 -3.87 -27.00 -33.13
CA ALA A 350 -5.08 -26.92 -32.33
C ALA A 350 -6.05 -25.84 -32.85
N LEU A 351 -5.53 -24.68 -33.25
CA LEU A 351 -6.32 -23.60 -33.83
C LEU A 351 -6.87 -23.97 -35.22
N ILE A 352 -6.06 -24.59 -36.08
CA ILE A 352 -6.50 -25.09 -37.39
C ILE A 352 -7.60 -26.14 -37.22
N ALA A 353 -7.46 -27.07 -36.29
CA ALA A 353 -8.48 -28.08 -36.00
C ALA A 353 -9.78 -27.46 -35.47
N LYS A 354 -9.68 -26.43 -34.61
CA LYS A 354 -10.83 -25.68 -34.11
C LYS A 354 -11.54 -24.93 -35.24
N ASP A 355 -10.79 -24.30 -36.14
CA ASP A 355 -11.34 -23.54 -37.25
C ASP A 355 -11.95 -24.45 -38.34
N LEU A 356 -11.35 -25.60 -38.63
CA LEU A 356 -11.92 -26.64 -39.50
C LEU A 356 -13.23 -27.18 -38.94
N LYS A 357 -13.32 -27.42 -37.63
CA LYS A 357 -14.57 -27.85 -36.96
C LYS A 357 -15.66 -26.78 -37.03
N ARG A 358 -15.30 -25.50 -36.93
CA ARG A 358 -16.23 -24.37 -37.07
C ARG A 358 -16.73 -24.24 -38.51
N THR A 359 -15.82 -24.28 -39.47
CA THR A 359 -16.11 -24.17 -40.91
C THR A 359 -16.98 -25.35 -41.39
N ASN A 360 -16.72 -26.57 -40.93
CA ASN A 360 -17.55 -27.74 -41.24
C ASN A 360 -18.95 -27.68 -40.59
N ARG A 361 -19.10 -27.03 -39.44
CA ARG A 361 -20.42 -26.77 -38.83
C ARG A 361 -21.23 -25.76 -39.65
N SER A 362 -20.60 -24.67 -40.05
CA SER A 362 -21.21 -23.67 -40.94
C SER A 362 -21.58 -24.27 -42.31
N ALA A 363 -20.73 -25.13 -42.89
CA ALA A 363 -21.03 -25.83 -44.15
C ALA A 363 -22.18 -26.85 -44.02
N ARG A 364 -22.36 -27.49 -42.85
CA ARG A 364 -23.50 -28.38 -42.59
C ARG A 364 -24.82 -27.65 -42.34
N MET A 365 -24.78 -26.45 -41.76
CA MET A 365 -25.99 -25.62 -41.61
C MET A 365 -26.44 -25.03 -42.95
N GLY A 366 -25.53 -24.80 -43.90
CA GLY A 366 -25.87 -24.33 -45.24
C GLY A 366 -26.52 -25.39 -46.17
N ASP A 367 -26.40 -26.68 -45.85
CA ASP A 367 -26.99 -27.79 -46.63
C ASP A 367 -28.38 -28.21 -46.13
N MET A 368 -28.87 -27.60 -45.05
CA MET A 368 -30.16 -27.92 -44.43
C MET A 368 -31.28 -26.93 -44.78
N VAL A 369 -31.07 -26.08 -45.80
CA VAL A 369 -32.03 -25.08 -46.25
C VAL A 369 -32.50 -25.38 -47.68
N VAL A 370 -33.08 -26.55 -47.90
CA VAL A 370 -34.10 -26.79 -48.94
C VAL A 370 -35.01 -27.93 -48.46
N ASP A 371 -36.03 -27.59 -47.68
CA ASP A 371 -37.43 -27.98 -47.94
C ASP A 371 -38.34 -27.20 -46.97
N GLU A 372 -39.35 -26.56 -47.58
CA GLU A 372 -40.51 -25.85 -47.03
C GLU A 372 -41.24 -26.66 -45.93
N ASP A 373 -42.01 -26.15 -44.98
CA ASP A 373 -42.46 -24.84 -44.50
C ASP A 373 -43.25 -25.18 -43.20
N ASP A 374 -42.94 -24.52 -42.08
CA ASP A 374 -43.96 -24.09 -41.11
C ASP A 374 -43.34 -23.09 -40.11
N GLY A 375 -43.54 -21.81 -40.42
CA GLY A 375 -43.85 -20.71 -39.50
C GLY A 375 -42.93 -20.38 -38.32
N ASP A 376 -42.07 -19.38 -38.56
CA ASP A 376 -41.68 -18.27 -37.66
C ASP A 376 -41.25 -18.56 -36.21
N ASP A 377 -39.96 -18.37 -35.92
CA ASP A 377 -39.48 -17.07 -35.44
C ASP A 377 -37.94 -17.01 -35.42
N VAL A 378 -37.40 -15.91 -35.97
CA VAL A 378 -35.98 -15.64 -36.22
C VAL A 378 -35.52 -14.49 -35.32
N GLU A 379 -34.34 -14.69 -34.72
CA GLU A 379 -33.35 -13.70 -34.24
C GLU A 379 -33.75 -12.79 -33.05
N ASP A 380 -32.87 -12.53 -32.08
CA ASP A 380 -31.55 -11.96 -32.33
C ASP A 380 -30.47 -12.40 -31.32
N SER A 381 -29.37 -12.80 -31.94
CA SER A 381 -28.00 -12.93 -31.50
C SER A 381 -27.44 -11.75 -30.69
N ARG A 382 -26.77 -12.06 -29.59
CA ARG A 382 -25.54 -11.35 -29.17
C ARG A 382 -24.49 -12.35 -28.70
N GLU A 383 -23.38 -12.40 -29.43
CA GLU A 383 -22.06 -12.83 -28.94
C GLU A 383 -21.62 -11.89 -27.79
N PRO A 384 -20.64 -12.22 -26.90
CA PRO A 384 -19.45 -13.02 -27.21
C PRO A 384 -18.86 -13.94 -26.10
N ASP A 385 -17.75 -14.58 -26.49
CA ASP A 385 -16.59 -15.03 -25.70
C ASP A 385 -16.55 -16.39 -24.96
N ALA A 386 -15.72 -17.25 -25.57
CA ALA A 386 -14.74 -18.23 -25.04
C ALA A 386 -15.04 -19.04 -23.76
N PRO A 387 -14.83 -20.37 -23.84
CA PRO A 387 -14.19 -21.06 -22.72
C PRO A 387 -13.04 -21.97 -23.18
N ALA A 388 -11.98 -22.05 -22.38
CA ALA A 388 -11.71 -23.28 -21.64
C ALA A 388 -10.39 -23.17 -20.84
N ALA A 389 -10.50 -23.26 -19.51
CA ALA A 389 -9.62 -24.10 -18.72
C ALA A 389 -10.38 -24.60 -17.49
N THR A 390 -10.20 -25.89 -17.25
CA THR A 390 -10.98 -26.82 -16.43
C THR A 390 -10.49 -26.92 -15.00
N ALA A 391 -11.41 -26.95 -14.04
CA ALA A 391 -11.40 -27.73 -12.80
C ALA A 391 -12.85 -27.69 -12.24
N ALA A 392 -13.66 -28.76 -12.37
CA ALA A 392 -13.93 -29.73 -11.29
C ALA A 392 -14.24 -29.01 -9.95
N ALA A 393 -15.51 -28.75 -9.63
CA ALA A 393 -16.42 -29.62 -8.84
C ALA A 393 -15.92 -29.75 -7.38
N ASP A 394 -16.68 -29.57 -6.31
CA ASP A 394 -18.10 -29.30 -6.04
C ASP A 394 -18.17 -29.00 -4.52
N GLU A 395 -19.35 -28.62 -4.06
CA GLU A 395 -19.87 -28.62 -2.69
C GLU A 395 -19.79 -27.29 -1.92
N SER A 396 -20.78 -26.46 -2.25
CA SER A 396 -21.54 -25.70 -1.27
C SER A 396 -22.25 -26.63 -0.30
N ASP A 397 -22.19 -26.31 1.00
CA ASP A 397 -23.17 -26.82 1.95
C ASP A 397 -23.41 -25.81 3.08
N ILE A 398 -24.69 -25.69 3.45
CA ILE A 398 -25.26 -25.04 4.65
C ILE A 398 -25.25 -23.48 4.61
N GLU A 399 -26.36 -22.75 4.60
CA GLU A 399 -27.57 -22.86 5.43
C GLU A 399 -28.84 -22.48 4.65
N SER A 400 -29.87 -23.27 4.89
CA SER A 400 -31.28 -23.06 4.56
C SER A 400 -31.91 -21.96 5.42
N ASP A 401 -32.68 -21.07 4.78
CA ASP A 401 -33.74 -20.34 5.46
C ASP A 401 -34.84 -21.32 5.93
N LEU A 402 -35.38 -21.09 7.13
CA LEU A 402 -36.65 -21.65 7.60
C LEU A 402 -37.67 -20.50 7.73
N ASP A 403 -38.65 -20.55 6.82
CA ASP A 403 -40.09 -20.26 6.93
C ASP A 403 -40.60 -19.38 8.10
N ASP A 404 -41.41 -18.36 7.81
CA ASP A 404 -42.86 -18.58 7.62
C ASP A 404 -43.62 -17.27 7.26
N ASP A 405 -44.63 -17.47 6.40
CA ASP A 405 -45.90 -16.75 6.23
C ASP A 405 -45.97 -15.20 6.16
N ASP A 406 -46.31 -14.67 4.97
CA ASP A 406 -47.64 -14.07 4.81
C ASP A 406 -48.06 -13.86 3.34
N ALA A 407 -49.34 -14.11 3.07
CA ALA A 407 -49.99 -14.12 1.77
C ALA A 407 -50.23 -12.72 1.19
N ASN A 408 -49.98 -12.55 -0.12
CA ASN A 408 -50.92 -12.05 -1.15
C ASN A 408 -50.17 -11.69 -2.45
N GLY A 409 -50.74 -12.08 -3.59
CA GLY A 409 -50.06 -12.06 -4.89
C GLY A 409 -49.98 -10.71 -5.59
N ASP A 410 -48.94 -10.58 -6.44
CA ASP A 410 -49.02 -10.22 -7.86
C ASP A 410 -47.62 -10.50 -8.47
N GLY A 411 -47.49 -11.61 -9.20
CA GLY A 411 -46.22 -12.30 -9.44
C GLY A 411 -45.56 -12.08 -10.80
N ASP A 412 -45.42 -10.83 -11.25
CA ASP A 412 -44.70 -10.56 -12.52
C ASP A 412 -43.90 -9.24 -12.54
N ALA A 413 -44.06 -8.38 -11.53
CA ALA A 413 -43.39 -7.06 -11.48
C ALA A 413 -42.09 -7.04 -10.65
N ASP A 414 -41.88 -8.02 -9.76
CA ASP A 414 -40.73 -8.04 -8.84
C ASP A 414 -39.49 -8.72 -9.43
N ASP A 415 -39.63 -9.70 -10.31
CA ASP A 415 -38.50 -10.34 -10.99
C ASP A 415 -37.84 -9.41 -12.01
N ALA A 416 -38.63 -8.59 -12.72
CA ALA A 416 -38.11 -7.54 -13.59
C ALA A 416 -37.34 -6.46 -12.81
N ARG A 417 -37.79 -6.11 -11.60
CA ARG A 417 -37.09 -5.18 -10.70
C ARG A 417 -35.84 -5.77 -10.07
N ALA A 418 -35.84 -7.07 -9.75
CA ALA A 418 -34.66 -7.78 -9.26
C ALA A 418 -33.58 -7.93 -10.35
N ALA A 419 -34.00 -8.20 -11.60
CA ALA A 419 -33.12 -8.23 -12.77
C ALA A 419 -32.54 -6.85 -13.10
N ALA A 420 -33.34 -5.79 -13.02
CA ALA A 420 -32.88 -4.40 -13.18
C ALA A 420 -31.87 -3.99 -12.10
N ARG A 421 -32.04 -4.44 -10.85
CA ARG A 421 -31.06 -4.21 -9.77
C ARG A 421 -29.77 -5.01 -9.97
N ARG A 422 -29.82 -6.19 -10.59
CA ARG A 422 -28.62 -6.94 -11.01
C ARG A 422 -27.92 -6.30 -12.20
N SER A 423 -28.65 -5.73 -13.16
CA SER A 423 -28.04 -5.01 -14.29
C SER A 423 -27.44 -3.66 -13.86
N GLU A 424 -28.08 -2.94 -12.94
CA GLU A 424 -27.50 -1.74 -12.32
C GLU A 424 -26.25 -2.07 -11.49
N ARG A 425 -26.20 -3.19 -10.77
CA ARG A 425 -24.95 -3.65 -10.12
C ARG A 425 -23.85 -3.95 -11.14
N LYS A 426 -24.18 -4.55 -12.28
CA LYS A 426 -23.23 -4.83 -13.37
C LYS A 426 -22.70 -3.54 -14.01
N SER A 427 -23.53 -2.51 -14.19
CA SER A 427 -23.08 -1.23 -14.76
C SER A 427 -22.18 -0.41 -13.83
N TYR A 428 -22.06 -0.79 -12.55
CA TYR A 428 -21.13 -0.18 -11.59
C TYR A 428 -19.75 -0.85 -11.56
N ASP A 429 -19.63 -2.04 -12.16
CA ASP A 429 -18.42 -2.88 -12.16
C ASP A 429 -17.72 -2.95 -13.54
N GLU A 430 -18.29 -2.38 -14.60
CA GLU A 430 -17.60 -2.22 -15.88
C GLU A 430 -16.68 -0.98 -15.84
N PRO A 431 -15.37 -1.12 -16.13
CA PRO A 431 -14.52 0.03 -16.40
C PRO A 431 -14.98 0.69 -17.71
N ASP A 432 -15.09 2.02 -17.70
CA ASP A 432 -15.45 2.83 -18.87
C ASP A 432 -14.54 2.47 -20.07
N GLU A 433 -15.12 2.16 -21.23
CA GLU A 433 -14.44 1.65 -22.44
C GLU A 433 -13.41 2.63 -23.07
N ASP A 434 -13.19 3.80 -22.49
CA ASP A 434 -12.24 4.80 -22.98
C ASP A 434 -10.76 4.51 -22.61
N ASP A 435 -10.48 3.46 -21.82
CA ASP A 435 -9.12 3.05 -21.45
C ASP A 435 -8.42 2.10 -22.46
N GLN A 436 -9.01 1.89 -23.65
CA GLN A 436 -8.41 1.10 -24.74
C GLN A 436 -8.19 1.93 -26.01
N ARG A 437 -7.38 3.00 -25.96
CA ARG A 437 -6.72 3.55 -27.16
C ARG A 437 -5.31 4.04 -26.90
#